data_AF-A0A935NZF5-F1
#
_entry.id   AF-A0A935NZF5-F1
#
_cell.length_a   1.000
_cell.length_b   1.000
_cell.length_c   1.000
_cell.angle_alpha   90.00
_cell.angle_beta   90.00
_cell.angle_gamma   90.00
#
_symmetry.space_group_name_H-M   'P 1'
#
loop_
_entity.id
_entity.type
_entity.pdbx_description
1 polymer ?
#
loop_
_entity_poly.entity_id
_entity_poly.type
_entity_poly.pdbx_seq_one_letter_code
_entity_poly.pdbx_strand_id
1 'polypeptide(L)'
;MSNSVPDSKMPALLAFGFAGIGLVIALITGFSKASIAGGVIAGLGAIPAVFGMWKGIQQETQTTLALSVFAVLVALAMGAILIVVGVISWVK
;
A
#
# COMPACT_ATOMS: atom_id res chain seq x y z
N MET A 1 6.45 31.74 11.81
CA MET A 1 6.98 31.22 10.54
C MET A 1 6.65 29.73 10.53
N SER A 2 5.74 29.31 9.65
CA SER A 2 5.41 27.88 9.51
C SER A 2 6.69 27.16 9.10
N ASN A 3 7.08 26.15 9.88
CA ASN A 3 8.11 25.23 9.44
C ASN A 3 7.50 24.48 8.26
N SER A 4 7.86 24.86 7.04
CA SER A 4 7.47 24.14 5.83
C SER A 4 7.96 22.70 5.98
N VAL A 5 7.02 21.78 6.21
CA VAL A 5 7.34 20.35 6.31
C VAL A 5 7.91 19.95 4.95
N PRO A 6 9.15 19.45 4.87
CA PRO A 6 9.80 19.17 3.58
C PRO A 6 8.97 18.18 2.74
N ASP A 7 8.66 18.56 1.50
CA ASP A 7 7.96 17.69 0.54
C ASP A 7 8.77 16.42 0.32
N SER A 8 8.21 15.28 0.75
CA SER A 8 8.89 14.00 0.72
C SER A 8 7.95 12.92 0.20
N LYS A 9 8.32 12.34 -0.94
CA LYS A 9 7.60 11.24 -1.59
C LYS A 9 7.95 9.88 -0.99
N MET A 10 8.77 9.83 0.07
CA MET A 10 9.13 8.60 0.76
C MET A 10 7.93 7.78 1.25
N PRO A 11 6.86 8.38 1.85
CA PRO A 11 5.75 7.58 2.35
C PRO A 11 5.00 6.85 1.23
N ALA A 12 4.80 7.50 0.08
CA ALA A 12 4.22 6.87 -1.10
C ALA A 12 5.12 5.78 -1.68
N LEU A 13 6.44 6.02 -1.74
CA LEU A 13 7.41 5.00 -2.20
C LEU A 13 7.38 3.75 -1.30
N LEU A 14 7.35 3.93 0.02
CA LEU A 14 7.25 2.84 0.98
C LEU A 14 5.95 2.05 0.78
N ALA A 15 4.83 2.73 0.60
CA ALA A 15 3.54 2.09 0.35
C ALA A 15 3.54 1.21 -0.92
N PHE A 16 4.08 1.73 -2.03
CA PHE A 16 4.27 0.92 -3.24
C PHE A 16 5.25 -0.22 -3.03
N GLY A 17 6.29 -0.02 -2.23
CA GLY A 17 7.23 -1.07 -1.83
C GLY A 17 6.52 -2.22 -1.11
N PHE A 18 5.67 -1.92 -0.12
CA PHE A 18 4.88 -2.93 0.59
C PHE A 18 3.90 -3.66 -0.33
N ALA A 19 3.19 -2.94 -1.20
CA ALA A 19 2.30 -3.55 -2.19
C ALA A 19 3.07 -4.47 -3.16
N GLY A 20 4.25 -4.04 -3.62
CA GLY A 20 5.12 -4.83 -4.49
C GLY A 20 5.66 -6.08 -3.80
N ILE A 21 6.13 -5.97 -2.55
CA ILE A 21 6.60 -7.12 -1.77
C ILE A 21 5.46 -8.13 -1.56
N GLY A 22 4.26 -7.67 -1.21
CA GLY A 22 3.09 -8.55 -1.05
C GLY A 22 2.75 -9.31 -2.33
N LEU A 23 2.84 -8.64 -3.48
CA LEU A 23 2.65 -9.26 -4.80
C LEU A 23 3.76 -10.29 -5.11
N VAL A 24 5.03 -9.96 -4.86
CA VAL A 24 6.16 -10.86 -5.09
C VAL A 24 6.02 -12.13 -4.24
N ILE A 25 5.63 -11.98 -2.97
CA ILE A 25 5.38 -13.12 -2.09
C ILE A 25 4.26 -13.99 -2.66
N ALA A 26 3.15 -13.39 -3.09
CA ALA A 26 2.04 -14.12 -3.69
C ALA A 26 2.45 -14.88 -4.96
N LEU A 27 3.31 -14.28 -5.80
CA LEU A 27 3.86 -14.92 -6.99
C LEU A 27 4.75 -16.12 -6.67
N ILE A 28 5.64 -16.00 -5.67
CA ILE A 28 6.57 -17.07 -5.28
C ILE A 28 5.83 -18.25 -4.63
N THR A 29 4.85 -17.98 -3.77
CA THR A 29 4.05 -19.04 -3.13
C THR A 29 3.04 -19.68 -4.08
N GLY A 30 2.85 -19.10 -5.27
CA GLY A 30 1.87 -19.50 -6.27
C GLY A 30 0.50 -18.87 -6.02
N PHE A 31 -0.07 -18.28 -7.06
CA PHE A 31 -1.43 -17.70 -7.04
C PHE A 31 -2.50 -18.72 -6.62
N SER A 32 -2.26 -20.01 -6.89
CA SER A 32 -3.17 -21.12 -6.54
C SER A 32 -3.20 -21.47 -5.06
N LYS A 33 -2.18 -21.08 -4.28
CA LYS A 33 -2.14 -21.27 -2.81
C LYS A 33 -2.40 -19.99 -2.04
N ALA A 34 -2.59 -18.89 -2.76
CA ALA A 34 -3.07 -17.60 -2.29
C ALA A 34 -2.47 -17.12 -0.95
N SER A 35 -1.48 -16.23 -1.06
CA SER A 35 -0.71 -15.81 0.11
C SER A 35 -1.44 -14.77 0.95
N ILE A 36 -2.15 -15.24 1.98
CA ILE A 36 -2.70 -14.38 3.03
C ILE A 36 -1.59 -13.51 3.63
N ALA A 37 -0.40 -14.07 3.84
CA ALA A 37 0.77 -13.32 4.31
C ALA A 37 1.18 -12.20 3.33
N GLY A 38 1.20 -12.48 2.02
CA GLY A 38 1.44 -11.46 0.99
C GLY A 38 0.36 -10.35 0.98
N GLY A 39 -0.91 -10.72 1.19
CA GLY A 39 -2.02 -9.78 1.30
C GLY A 39 -1.94 -8.89 2.53
N VAL A 40 -1.55 -9.43 3.69
CA VAL A 40 -1.32 -8.65 4.91
C VAL A 40 -0.16 -7.67 4.72
N ILE A 41 0.95 -8.12 4.12
CA ILE A 41 2.11 -7.25 3.85
C ILE A 41 1.77 -6.13 2.88
N ALA A 42 1.02 -6.43 1.80
CA ALA A 42 0.51 -5.41 0.89
C ALA A 42 -0.42 -4.41 1.62
N GLY A 43 -1.32 -4.91 2.46
CA GLY A 43 -2.24 -4.09 3.25
C GLY A 43 -1.53 -3.17 4.26
N LEU A 44 -0.41 -3.60 4.85
CA LEU A 44 0.43 -2.76 5.73
C LEU A 44 1.00 -1.54 4.99
N GLY A 45 1.12 -1.59 3.66
CA GLY A 45 1.48 -0.44 2.82
C GLY A 45 0.50 0.73 2.91
N ALA A 46 -0.74 0.51 3.36
CA ALA A 46 -1.69 1.58 3.61
C ALA A 46 -1.24 2.53 4.73
N ILE A 47 -0.48 2.05 5.71
CA ILE A 47 -0.01 2.86 6.84
C ILE A 47 0.91 4.02 6.37
N PRO A 48 2.02 3.77 5.67
CA PRO A 48 2.86 4.85 5.16
C PRO A 48 2.13 5.71 4.11
N ALA A 49 1.17 5.15 3.36
CA ALA A 49 0.39 5.93 2.40
C ALA A 49 -0.57 6.93 3.10
N VAL A 50 -1.26 6.52 4.17
CA VAL A 50 -2.10 7.42 4.98
C VAL A 50 -1.23 8.49 5.66
N PHE A 51 -0.03 8.14 6.13
CA PHE A 51 0.92 9.12 6.65
C PHE A 51 1.40 10.12 5.57
N GLY A 52 1.58 9.65 4.34
CA GLY A 52 1.84 10.50 3.16
C GLY A 52 0.68 11.46 2.86
N MET A 53 -0.57 10.99 2.95
CA MET A 53 -1.75 11.85 2.78
C MET A 53 -1.81 12.94 3.83
N TRP A 54 -1.59 12.59 5.11
CA TRP A 54 -1.53 13.56 6.20
C TRP A 54 -0.47 14.64 5.94
N LYS A 55 0.74 14.25 5.50
CA LYS A 55 1.79 15.21 5.12
C LYS A 55 1.44 16.05 3.89
N GLY A 56 0.83 15.46 2.86
CA GLY A 56 0.38 16.19 1.68
C GLY A 56 -0.65 17.27 2.00
N ILE A 57 -1.55 17.01 2.97
CA ILE A 57 -2.48 18.03 3.49
C ILE A 57 -1.72 19.16 4.16
N GLN A 58 -0.72 18.86 5.00
CA GLN A 58 0.09 19.88 5.68
C GLN A 58 0.97 20.71 4.73
N GLN A 59 1.32 20.16 3.58
CA GLN A 59 2.18 20.80 2.58
C GLN A 59 1.40 21.60 1.55
N GLU A 60 0.06 21.51 1.54
CA GLU A 60 -0.81 22.06 0.50
C GLU A 60 -0.42 21.61 -0.93
N THR A 61 0.28 20.47 -1.04
CA THR A 61 0.78 19.94 -2.31
C THR A 61 -0.21 18.93 -2.90
N GLN A 62 -0.94 19.35 -3.94
CA GLN A 62 -1.89 18.48 -4.66
C GLN A 62 -1.23 17.20 -5.20
N THR A 63 0.03 17.31 -5.66
CA THR A 63 0.80 16.17 -6.20
C THR A 63 1.11 15.13 -5.14
N THR A 64 1.63 15.51 -3.97
CA THR A 64 1.97 14.57 -2.89
C THR A 64 0.72 13.98 -2.24
N LEU A 65 -0.35 14.76 -2.16
CA LEU A 65 -1.66 14.28 -1.72
C LEU A 65 -2.22 13.21 -2.69
N ALA A 66 -2.28 13.52 -3.99
CA ALA A 66 -2.79 12.61 -5.01
C ALA A 66 -1.99 11.31 -5.08
N LEU A 67 -0.65 11.40 -4.99
CA LEU A 67 0.23 10.24 -5.02
C LEU A 67 0.02 9.34 -3.79
N SER A 68 -0.19 9.94 -2.63
CA SER A 68 -0.44 9.20 -1.39
C SER A 68 -1.83 8.55 -1.38
N VAL A 69 -2.86 9.25 -1.88
CA VAL A 69 -4.20 8.68 -2.08
C VAL A 69 -4.13 7.46 -3.01
N PHE A 70 -3.45 7.61 -4.15
CA PHE A 70 -3.29 6.51 -5.10
C PHE A 70 -2.51 5.34 -4.48
N ALA A 71 -1.46 5.62 -3.70
CA ALA A 71 -0.71 4.60 -3.00
C ALA A 71 -1.55 3.84 -1.96
N VAL A 72 -2.44 4.52 -1.22
CA VAL A 72 -3.39 3.86 -0.30
C VAL A 72 -4.30 2.92 -1.08
N LEU A 73 -4.89 3.40 -2.17
CA LEU A 73 -5.83 2.61 -2.98
C LEU A 73 -5.16 1.36 -3.55
N VAL A 74 -3.95 1.47 -4.07
CA VAL A 74 -3.20 0.33 -4.61
C VAL A 74 -2.83 -0.65 -3.50
N ALA A 75 -2.33 -0.18 -2.36
CA ALA A 75 -1.96 -1.04 -1.23
C ALA A 75 -3.16 -1.83 -0.68
N LEU A 76 -4.30 -1.16 -0.48
CA LEU A 76 -5.54 -1.79 -0.02
C LEU A 76 -6.15 -2.72 -1.06
N ALA A 77 -6.22 -2.31 -2.33
CA ALA A 77 -6.76 -3.16 -3.39
C ALA A 77 -5.92 -4.44 -3.54
N MET A 78 -4.59 -4.32 -3.52
CA MET A 78 -3.70 -5.47 -3.62
C MET A 78 -3.83 -6.39 -2.41
N GLY A 79 -3.83 -5.83 -1.19
CA GLY A 79 -4.04 -6.60 0.03
C GLY A 79 -5.38 -7.33 0.04
N ALA A 80 -6.45 -6.64 -0.33
CA ALA A 80 -7.79 -7.21 -0.40
C ALA A 80 -7.89 -8.34 -1.43
N ILE A 81 -7.37 -8.15 -2.65
CA ILE A 81 -7.40 -9.17 -3.70
C ILE A 81 -6.67 -10.44 -3.23
N LEU A 82 -5.45 -10.28 -2.68
CA LEU A 82 -4.66 -11.42 -2.22
C LEU A 82 -5.32 -12.16 -1.05
N ILE A 83 -5.95 -11.44 -0.11
CA ILE A 83 -6.68 -12.04 1.00
C ILE A 83 -7.94 -12.76 0.50
N VAL A 84 -8.72 -12.16 -0.41
CA VAL A 84 -9.94 -12.76 -0.96
C VAL A 84 -9.63 -14.02 -1.75
N VAL A 85 -8.61 -13.98 -2.63
CA VAL A 85 -8.13 -15.18 -3.34
C VAL A 85 -7.62 -16.21 -2.32
N GLY A 86 -7.00 -15.75 -1.22
CA GLY A 86 -6.63 -16.51 -0.03
C GLY A 86 -7.76 -17.38 0.47
N VAL A 87 -8.83 -16.71 0.89
CA VAL A 87 -10.03 -17.32 1.45
C VAL A 87 -10.72 -18.25 0.43
N ILE A 88 -10.86 -17.85 -0.83
CA ILE A 88 -11.50 -18.69 -1.86
C ILE A 88 -10.73 -19.99 -2.08
N SER A 89 -9.39 -19.92 -2.11
CA SER A 89 -8.55 -21.10 -2.29
C SER A 89 -8.58 -22.05 -1.09
N TRP A 90 -8.86 -21.54 0.10
CA TRP A 90 -8.99 -22.34 1.32
C TRP A 90 -10.35 -23.04 1.44
N VAL A 91 -11.39 -22.46 0.85
CA VAL A 91 -12.77 -22.99 0.88
C VAL A 91 -13.03 -24.03 -0.23
N LYS A 92 -12.24 -24.01 -1.32
CA LYS A 92 -12.28 -25.00 -2.41
C LYS A 92 -11.43 -26.22 -2.09
#